data_AF-A0AAJ3D737-F1
#
_entry.id   AF-A0AAJ3D737-F1
#
_cell.length_a   1.000
_cell.length_b   1.000
_cell.length_c   1.000
_cell.angle_alpha   90.00
_cell.angle_beta   90.00
_cell.angle_gamma   90.00
#
_symmetry.space_group_name_H-M   'P 1'
#
loop_
_entity.id
_entity.type
_entity.pdbx_description
1 polymer ?
#
loop_
_entity_poly.entity_id
_entity_poly.type
_entity_poly.pdbx_seq_one_letter_code
_entity_poly.pdbx_strand_id
1 'polypeptide(L)'
;MLVVAVTVAALLAPPASRLFAAGAAGSPVAVVGALPGADDGAVPAIGRTWPLGVRPRVLRGWEPPASVYGPGHRGVDLAAATGTPVRAVADGRVSFAGRVAGKGVVSVELAGTGDPPLRTTYEPVRASVEEGAEVRAGEVIGTVEAGGSHCTAPCVHWGLLRGETYLDPLSLLPPWLLHRGPSRLLPVLGVPLP
;
A
#
# COMPACT_ATOMS: atom_id res chain seq x y z
N MET A 1 34.44 -61.44 -47.75
CA MET A 1 34.72 -61.05 -46.35
C MET A 1 33.35 -60.84 -45.69
N LEU A 2 32.77 -61.81 -44.97
CA LEU A 2 33.03 -62.22 -43.56
C LEU A 2 32.98 -60.97 -42.64
N VAL A 3 32.07 -60.79 -41.68
CA VAL A 3 31.93 -61.48 -40.37
C VAL A 3 30.71 -60.84 -39.65
N VAL A 4 29.65 -61.59 -39.34
CA VAL A 4 29.19 -62.12 -38.02
C VAL A 4 28.18 -61.26 -37.23
N ALA A 5 27.10 -61.95 -36.84
CA ALA A 5 26.02 -61.57 -35.95
C ALA A 5 26.38 -61.67 -34.47
N VAL A 6 25.68 -60.93 -33.60
CA VAL A 6 25.38 -61.40 -32.24
C VAL A 6 23.96 -60.96 -31.86
N THR A 7 23.11 -61.97 -31.68
CA THR A 7 21.78 -61.90 -31.05
C THR A 7 21.93 -62.33 -29.60
N VAL A 8 21.27 -61.67 -28.65
CA VAL A 8 20.97 -62.27 -27.34
C VAL A 8 19.51 -62.01 -27.02
N ALA A 9 18.72 -63.08 -27.07
CA ALA A 9 17.40 -63.19 -26.50
C ALA A 9 17.52 -63.93 -25.15
N ALA A 10 16.80 -63.48 -24.13
CA ALA A 10 16.60 -64.22 -22.89
C ALA A 10 15.09 -64.34 -22.62
N LEU A 11 14.66 -65.58 -22.43
CA LEU A 11 13.28 -66.01 -22.20
C LEU A 11 12.92 -66.07 -20.70
N LEU A 12 11.65 -65.77 -20.47
CA LEU A 12 10.70 -65.94 -19.35
C LEU A 12 10.90 -67.07 -18.29
N ALA A 13 10.46 -66.76 -17.04
CA ALA A 13 9.32 -67.35 -16.29
C ALA A 13 9.57 -67.40 -14.74
N PRO A 14 8.58 -67.66 -13.85
CA PRO A 14 7.26 -67.05 -13.62
C PRO A 14 7.03 -66.68 -12.10
N PRO A 15 5.82 -66.32 -11.62
CA PRO A 15 5.60 -65.49 -10.41
C PRO A 15 5.24 -66.27 -9.14
N ALA A 16 5.36 -65.61 -7.98
CA ALA A 16 4.72 -66.05 -6.74
C ALA A 16 4.19 -64.85 -5.93
N SER A 17 2.87 -64.81 -5.79
CA SER A 17 2.11 -63.88 -4.95
C SER A 17 2.30 -64.19 -3.46
N ARG A 18 2.37 -63.15 -2.62
CA ARG A 18 1.99 -63.23 -1.21
C ARG A 18 1.18 -62.01 -0.80
N LEU A 19 0.06 -62.30 -0.14
CA LEU A 19 -0.95 -61.38 0.36
C LEU A 19 -0.68 -61.03 1.85
N PHE A 20 -1.27 -59.88 2.24
CA PHE A 20 -1.62 -59.38 3.58
C PHE A 20 -0.52 -58.84 4.51
N ALA A 21 -0.62 -57.56 4.87
CA ALA A 21 -1.18 -57.13 6.16
C ALA A 21 -1.44 -55.61 6.18
N ALA A 22 -2.62 -55.21 6.66
CA ALA A 22 -2.98 -53.84 7.01
C ALA A 22 -2.34 -53.44 8.35
N GLY A 23 -1.94 -52.18 8.51
CA GLY A 23 -1.44 -51.68 9.80
C GLY A 23 -1.11 -50.20 9.84
N ALA A 24 -2.02 -49.44 10.45
CA ALA A 24 -1.84 -48.16 11.14
C ALA A 24 -1.38 -46.91 10.34
N ALA A 25 -2.32 -45.98 10.23
CA ALA A 25 -2.07 -44.57 9.97
C ALA A 25 -1.14 -43.97 11.04
N GLY A 26 -0.06 -43.35 10.60
CA GLY A 26 0.73 -42.39 11.36
C GLY A 26 0.98 -41.19 10.48
N SER A 27 0.16 -40.15 10.63
CA SER A 27 0.44 -38.85 10.00
C SER A 27 1.77 -38.32 10.53
N PRO A 28 2.76 -37.99 9.69
CA PRO A 28 3.87 -37.18 10.16
C PRO A 28 3.32 -35.78 10.42
N VAL A 29 3.30 -35.38 11.70
CA VAL A 29 3.21 -33.97 12.06
C VAL A 29 4.45 -33.31 11.48
N ALA A 30 4.28 -32.65 10.34
CA ALA A 30 5.29 -31.76 9.81
C ALA A 30 5.51 -30.67 10.86
N VAL A 31 6.66 -30.71 11.53
CA VAL A 31 7.16 -29.59 12.29
C VAL A 31 7.48 -28.51 11.25
N VAL A 32 6.52 -27.60 11.06
CA VAL A 32 6.73 -26.37 10.29
C VAL A 32 7.79 -25.59 11.04
N GLY A 33 9.03 -25.65 10.56
CA GLY A 33 10.08 -24.75 10.99
C GLY A 33 9.58 -23.34 10.76
N ALA A 34 9.48 -22.56 11.83
CA ALA A 34 9.19 -21.14 11.76
C ALA A 34 10.26 -20.51 10.87
N LEU A 35 9.86 -20.05 9.68
CA LEU A 35 10.70 -19.21 8.84
C LEU A 35 10.97 -17.91 9.61
N PRO A 36 12.22 -17.42 9.63
CA PRO A 36 12.53 -16.14 10.25
C PRO A 36 11.82 -15.01 9.50
N GLY A 37 10.93 -14.32 10.22
CA GLY A 37 10.44 -12.95 9.97
C GLY A 37 9.98 -12.63 8.55
N ALA A 38 8.73 -12.95 8.22
CA ALA A 38 8.01 -12.15 7.24
C ALA A 38 7.83 -10.75 7.84
N ASP A 39 8.39 -9.71 7.22
CA ASP A 39 7.87 -8.36 7.44
C ASP A 39 6.40 -8.40 7.03
N ASP A 40 5.49 -8.27 7.98
CA ASP A 40 4.04 -8.49 7.84
C ASP A 40 3.35 -7.44 6.95
N GLY A 41 3.90 -7.07 5.78
CA GLY A 41 3.24 -6.22 4.77
C GLY A 41 2.76 -4.85 5.27
N ALA A 42 3.03 -4.49 6.52
CA ALA A 42 2.42 -3.38 7.21
C ALA A 42 2.93 -2.07 6.62
N VAL A 43 2.02 -1.11 6.45
CA VAL A 43 2.40 0.24 6.04
C VAL A 43 3.10 0.92 7.22
N PRO A 44 4.37 1.33 7.09
CA PRO A 44 5.06 2.02 8.16
C PRO A 44 4.51 3.45 8.29
N ALA A 45 4.30 3.91 9.51
CA ALA A 45 3.76 5.23 9.80
C ALA A 45 4.83 6.34 9.67
N ILE A 46 5.38 6.50 8.46
CA ILE A 46 6.51 7.39 8.15
C ILE A 46 6.11 8.83 7.82
N GLY A 47 4.82 9.10 7.66
CA GLY A 47 4.32 10.44 7.33
C GLY A 47 4.70 11.46 8.40
N ARG A 48 5.27 12.59 7.98
CA ARG A 48 5.66 13.67 8.90
C ARG A 48 4.72 14.87 8.86
N THR A 49 3.85 14.93 7.85
CA THR A 49 2.87 15.99 7.67
C THR A 49 1.62 15.46 6.98
N TRP A 50 0.53 16.22 7.04
CA TRP A 50 -0.61 15.98 6.15
C TRP A 50 -0.31 16.50 4.73
N PRO A 51 -0.93 15.95 3.67
CA PRO A 51 -0.78 16.47 2.30
C PRO A 51 -1.08 17.96 2.14
N LEU A 52 -1.90 18.52 3.04
CA LEU A 52 -2.30 19.94 3.01
C LEU A 52 -1.58 20.77 4.10
N GLY A 53 -0.51 20.23 4.71
CA GLY A 53 0.28 20.85 5.78
C GLY A 53 -0.40 20.92 7.15
N VAL A 54 -1.73 20.93 7.18
CA VAL A 54 -2.56 20.84 8.39
C VAL A 54 -3.51 19.67 8.27
N ARG A 55 -4.03 19.17 9.40
CA ARG A 55 -5.06 18.13 9.40
C ARG A 55 -6.34 18.66 8.74
N PRO A 56 -6.75 18.16 7.58
CA PRO A 56 -7.97 18.57 6.93
C PRO A 56 -9.16 17.77 7.45
N ARG A 57 -10.36 18.20 7.07
CA ARG A 57 -11.54 17.34 7.16
C ARG A 57 -11.46 16.28 6.06
N VAL A 58 -11.58 15.01 6.44
CA VAL A 58 -11.75 13.90 5.49
C VAL A 58 -13.20 13.91 5.02
N LEU A 59 -13.42 14.12 3.72
CA LEU A 59 -14.74 14.15 3.08
C LEU A 59 -15.24 12.74 2.78
N ARG A 60 -14.35 11.88 2.31
CA ARG A 60 -14.60 10.47 2.03
C ARG A 60 -13.39 9.64 2.43
N GLY A 61 -13.64 8.60 3.21
CA GLY A 61 -12.62 7.67 3.68
C GLY A 61 -12.25 6.61 2.64
N TRP A 62 -11.19 5.86 2.95
CA TRP A 62 -10.79 4.68 2.20
C TRP A 62 -11.90 3.63 2.23
N GLU A 63 -12.21 3.08 1.06
CA GLU A 63 -13.24 2.06 0.87
C GLU A 63 -12.69 1.05 -0.15
N PRO A 64 -12.01 -0.03 0.29
CA PRO A 64 -11.33 -0.93 -0.63
C PRO A 64 -12.35 -1.60 -1.56
N PRO A 65 -12.11 -1.61 -2.88
CA PRO A 65 -13.01 -2.30 -3.79
C PRO A 65 -12.89 -3.82 -3.58
N ALA A 66 -14.03 -4.53 -3.60
CA ALA A 66 -14.06 -5.99 -3.41
C ALA A 66 -13.40 -6.78 -4.56
N SER A 67 -13.19 -6.12 -5.70
CA SER A 67 -12.44 -6.64 -6.85
C SER A 67 -11.64 -5.51 -7.49
N VAL A 68 -10.65 -5.83 -8.34
CA VAL A 68 -9.77 -4.84 -8.96
C VAL A 68 -10.56 -3.74 -9.70
N TYR A 69 -11.64 -4.10 -10.38
CA TYR A 69 -12.52 -3.18 -11.12
C TYR A 69 -13.84 -2.86 -10.39
N GLY A 70 -13.97 -3.30 -9.14
CA GLY A 70 -15.16 -3.06 -8.33
C GLY A 70 -15.31 -1.58 -7.94
N PRO A 71 -16.53 -1.18 -7.53
CA PRO A 71 -16.76 0.12 -6.91
C PRO A 71 -16.01 0.21 -5.58
N GLY A 72 -15.73 1.44 -5.15
CA GLY A 72 -15.04 1.73 -3.90
C GLY A 72 -14.40 3.11 -3.95
N HIS A 73 -13.47 3.34 -3.03
CA HIS A 73 -12.69 4.56 -2.93
C HIS A 73 -11.23 4.21 -2.64
N ARG A 74 -10.40 4.35 -3.68
CA ARG A 74 -9.00 3.90 -3.72
C ARG A 74 -8.02 4.90 -3.08
N GLY A 75 -8.50 5.70 -2.13
CA GLY A 75 -7.74 6.70 -1.41
C GLY A 75 -8.64 7.41 -0.40
N VAL A 76 -8.27 8.64 -0.02
CA VAL A 76 -9.10 9.52 0.83
C VAL A 76 -9.26 10.87 0.19
N ASP A 77 -10.41 11.49 0.41
CA ASP A 77 -10.70 12.82 -0.09
C ASP A 77 -10.53 13.83 1.03
N LEU A 78 -9.60 14.75 0.84
CA LEU A 78 -9.24 15.78 1.82
C LEU A 78 -9.82 17.11 1.38
N ALA A 79 -10.63 17.75 2.23
CA ALA A 79 -11.20 19.06 1.93
C ALA A 79 -10.09 20.10 1.69
N ALA A 80 -10.10 20.74 0.52
CA ALA A 80 -9.05 21.68 0.12
C ALA A 80 -9.59 22.66 -0.94
N ALA A 81 -9.42 23.96 -0.71
CA ALA A 81 -9.75 24.96 -1.72
C ALA A 81 -8.77 24.90 -2.90
N THR A 82 -9.20 25.26 -4.10
CA THR A 82 -8.31 25.49 -5.24
C THR A 82 -7.18 26.44 -4.87
N GLY A 83 -5.96 26.16 -5.31
CA GLY A 83 -4.75 26.92 -4.98
C GLY A 83 -4.10 26.53 -3.65
N THR A 84 -4.73 25.68 -2.83
CA THR A 84 -4.10 25.18 -1.60
C THR A 84 -2.78 24.46 -1.94
N PRO A 85 -1.67 24.75 -1.24
CA PRO A 85 -0.43 24.01 -1.43
C PRO A 85 -0.59 22.54 -1.05
N VAL A 86 -0.12 21.65 -1.94
CA VAL A 86 -0.04 20.20 -1.70
C VAL A 86 1.41 19.85 -1.40
N ARG A 87 1.63 19.01 -0.39
CA ARG A 87 2.94 18.69 0.17
C ARG A 87 3.21 17.19 0.14
N ALA A 88 4.47 16.82 -0.05
CA ALA A 88 4.90 15.43 0.11
C ALA A 88 4.73 15.00 1.57
N VAL A 89 4.08 13.85 1.80
CA VAL A 89 3.81 13.33 3.16
C VAL A 89 5.08 12.85 3.88
N ALA A 90 6.05 12.34 3.11
CA ALA A 90 7.31 11.77 3.58
C ALA A 90 8.42 12.06 2.53
N ASP A 91 9.67 11.72 2.87
CA ASP A 91 10.81 11.83 1.95
C ASP A 91 10.65 10.81 0.80
N GLY A 92 10.99 11.19 -0.43
CA GLY A 92 10.84 10.31 -1.59
C GLY A 92 11.24 10.93 -2.92
N ARG A 93 10.96 10.22 -4.01
CA ARG A 93 11.20 10.65 -5.38
C ARG A 93 9.88 10.77 -6.14
N VAL A 94 9.71 11.84 -6.91
CA VAL A 94 8.57 12.02 -7.81
C VAL A 94 8.65 10.98 -8.92
N SER A 95 7.69 10.05 -8.97
CA SER A 95 7.59 9.02 -10.02
C SER A 95 6.66 9.43 -11.16
N PHE A 96 5.85 10.48 -10.97
CA PHE A 96 5.04 11.07 -12.03
C PHE A 96 4.64 12.50 -11.68
N ALA A 97 4.67 13.41 -12.64
CA ALA A 97 4.09 14.74 -12.53
C ALA A 97 3.53 15.17 -13.89
N GLY A 98 2.20 15.22 -14.03
CA GLY A 98 1.59 15.47 -15.33
C GLY A 98 0.06 15.39 -15.36
N ARG A 99 -0.49 15.21 -16.57
CA ARG A 99 -1.94 15.09 -16.81
C ARG A 99 -2.34 13.62 -16.99
N VAL A 100 -3.36 13.16 -16.26
CA VAL A 100 -4.01 11.85 -16.45
C VAL A 100 -5.51 12.09 -16.62
N ALA A 101 -6.07 11.61 -17.73
CA ALA A 101 -7.50 11.82 -18.06
C ALA A 101 -7.97 13.30 -17.90
N GLY A 102 -7.11 14.25 -18.28
CA GLY A 102 -7.38 15.68 -18.20
C GLY A 102 -7.15 16.33 -16.82
N LYS A 103 -6.78 15.56 -15.79
CA LYS A 103 -6.54 16.05 -14.42
C LYS A 103 -5.05 16.09 -14.11
N GLY A 104 -4.63 17.03 -13.27
CA GLY A 104 -3.26 17.08 -12.78
C GLY A 104 -3.03 16.00 -11.73
N VAL A 105 -1.95 15.24 -11.87
CA VAL A 105 -1.57 14.19 -10.94
C VAL A 105 -0.09 14.32 -10.61
N VAL A 106 0.23 14.20 -9.33
CA VAL A 106 1.60 14.00 -8.84
C VAL A 106 1.66 12.66 -8.12
N SER A 107 2.70 11.87 -8.38
CA SER A 107 2.98 10.62 -7.66
C SER A 107 4.38 10.66 -7.06
N VAL A 108 4.52 10.21 -5.83
CA VAL A 108 5.80 10.17 -5.10
C VAL A 108 6.03 8.77 -4.55
N GLU A 109 7.11 8.14 -4.96
CA GLU A 109 7.64 6.90 -4.37
C GLU A 109 8.41 7.23 -3.09
N LEU A 110 8.04 6.57 -2.00
CA LEU A 110 8.50 6.90 -0.65
C LEU A 110 9.77 6.14 -0.32
N ALA A 111 10.79 6.86 0.16
CA ALA A 111 12.10 6.29 0.47
C ALA A 111 12.02 5.28 1.63
N GLY A 112 12.75 4.17 1.52
CA GLY A 112 12.91 3.19 2.61
C GLY A 112 11.65 2.39 2.94
N THR A 113 10.72 2.21 1.99
CA THR A 113 9.42 1.54 2.21
C THR A 113 9.30 0.13 1.63
N GLY A 114 10.45 -0.47 1.27
CA GLY A 114 10.56 -1.81 0.70
C GLY A 114 10.59 -1.83 -0.83
N ASP A 115 10.42 -3.02 -1.39
CA ASP A 115 10.37 -3.30 -2.83
C ASP A 115 9.16 -4.20 -3.16
N PRO A 116 8.16 -3.72 -3.94
CA PRO A 116 8.09 -2.39 -4.53
C PRO A 116 7.89 -1.30 -3.45
N PRO A 117 8.39 -0.07 -3.69
CA PRO A 117 8.20 1.03 -2.77
C PRO A 117 6.73 1.41 -2.64
N LEU A 118 6.37 1.97 -1.49
CA LEU A 118 5.09 2.65 -1.34
C LEU A 118 5.07 3.89 -2.22
N ARG A 119 3.94 4.14 -2.87
CA ARG A 119 3.71 5.31 -3.72
C ARG A 119 2.47 6.05 -3.30
N THR A 120 2.59 7.36 -3.11
CA THR A 120 1.44 8.25 -2.88
C THR A 120 1.05 8.95 -4.16
N THR A 121 -0.25 9.20 -4.35
CA THR A 121 -0.79 9.93 -5.50
C THR A 121 -1.64 11.10 -5.03
N TYR A 122 -1.58 12.23 -5.74
CA TYR A 122 -2.30 13.45 -5.40
C TYR A 122 -3.02 14.00 -6.64
N GLU A 123 -4.35 14.13 -6.58
CA GLU A 123 -5.15 14.69 -7.66
C GLU A 123 -6.40 15.44 -7.14
N PRO A 124 -6.93 16.46 -7.83
CA PRO A 124 -6.34 17.16 -8.95
C PRO A 124 -5.28 18.18 -8.47
N VAL A 125 -4.03 18.03 -8.93
CA VAL A 125 -2.89 18.86 -8.51
C VAL A 125 -2.10 19.38 -9.70
N ARG A 126 -1.92 20.70 -9.76
CA ARG A 126 -0.96 21.34 -10.64
C ARG A 126 0.43 21.15 -10.03
N ALA A 127 1.23 20.29 -10.66
CA ALA A 127 2.59 20.04 -10.22
C ALA A 127 3.43 21.33 -10.22
N SER A 128 4.25 21.50 -9.19
CA SER A 128 5.37 22.45 -9.13
C SER A 128 6.72 21.76 -9.13
N VAL A 129 6.71 20.44 -9.32
CA VAL A 129 7.87 19.54 -9.37
C VAL A 129 7.82 18.73 -10.66
N GLU A 130 8.95 18.15 -11.04
CA GLU A 130 9.09 17.31 -12.23
C GLU A 130 9.36 15.86 -11.83
N GLU A 131 9.08 14.93 -12.75
CA GLU A 131 9.43 13.52 -12.58
C GLU A 131 10.94 13.36 -12.33
N GLY A 132 11.31 12.45 -11.44
CA GLY A 132 12.69 12.19 -11.02
C GLY A 132 13.19 13.08 -9.89
N ALA A 133 12.50 14.18 -9.55
CA ALA A 133 12.89 15.06 -8.46
C ALA A 133 12.83 14.36 -7.09
N GLU A 134 13.83 14.61 -6.25
CA GLU A 134 13.79 14.25 -4.83
C GLU A 134 12.97 15.27 -4.07
N VAL A 135 12.12 14.83 -3.15
CA VAL A 135 11.29 15.69 -2.31
C VAL A 135 11.44 15.29 -0.84
N ARG A 136 11.43 16.29 0.04
CA ARG A 136 11.38 16.07 1.49
C ARG A 136 9.96 16.13 2.02
N ALA A 137 9.71 15.46 3.14
CA ALA A 137 8.45 15.57 3.84
C ALA A 137 8.11 17.05 4.14
N GLY A 138 6.91 17.49 3.78
CA GLY A 138 6.48 18.89 3.92
C GLY A 138 6.83 19.80 2.75
N GLU A 139 7.68 19.36 1.81
CA GLU A 139 7.97 20.12 0.60
C GLU A 139 6.73 20.26 -0.28
N VAL A 140 6.54 21.45 -0.86
CA VAL A 140 5.39 21.71 -1.75
C VAL A 140 5.66 21.07 -3.10
N ILE A 141 4.77 20.15 -3.49
CA ILE A 141 4.84 19.42 -4.76
C ILE A 141 3.85 19.95 -5.80
N GLY A 142 2.95 20.85 -5.40
CA GLY A 142 2.01 21.48 -6.30
C GLY A 142 0.93 22.26 -5.58
N THR A 143 -0.12 22.61 -6.33
CA THR A 143 -1.31 23.28 -5.81
C THR A 143 -2.57 22.60 -6.29
N VAL A 144 -3.62 22.60 -5.47
CA VAL A 144 -4.92 22.03 -5.82
C VAL A 144 -5.50 22.75 -7.04
N GLU A 145 -5.91 22.01 -8.06
CA GLU A 145 -6.55 22.59 -9.24
C GLU A 145 -8.07 22.73 -9.09
N ALA A 146 -8.64 23.61 -9.92
CA ALA A 146 -10.09 23.68 -10.09
C ALA A 146 -10.57 22.55 -11.00
N GLY A 147 -11.74 22.00 -10.68
CA GLY A 147 -12.38 20.97 -11.48
C GLY A 147 -11.76 19.58 -11.33
N GLY A 148 -12.48 18.56 -11.78
CA GLY A 148 -11.93 17.20 -11.88
C GLY A 148 -11.76 16.45 -10.57
N SER A 149 -12.41 16.81 -9.46
CA SER A 149 -12.53 15.90 -8.31
C SER A 149 -13.89 15.21 -8.29
N HIS A 150 -13.96 13.98 -7.78
CA HIS A 150 -15.21 13.25 -7.53
C HIS A 150 -15.91 13.69 -6.24
N CYS A 151 -15.45 14.79 -5.64
CA CYS A 151 -15.98 15.33 -4.40
C CYS A 151 -17.12 16.32 -4.68
N THR A 152 -18.06 16.40 -3.73
CA THR A 152 -19.14 17.41 -3.75
C THR A 152 -18.65 18.82 -3.38
N ALA A 153 -17.43 18.94 -2.84
CA ALA A 153 -16.75 20.19 -2.52
C ALA A 153 -15.28 20.11 -3.00
N PRO A 154 -14.57 21.24 -3.17
CA PRO A 154 -13.15 21.23 -3.52
C PRO A 154 -12.34 20.33 -2.57
N CYS A 155 -11.56 19.43 -3.16
CA CYS A 155 -10.80 18.42 -2.42
C CYS A 155 -9.56 17.99 -3.19
N VAL A 156 -8.64 17.33 -2.48
CA VAL A 156 -7.60 16.49 -3.07
C VAL A 156 -7.92 15.05 -2.72
N HIS A 157 -7.97 14.20 -3.74
CA HIS A 157 -7.86 12.77 -3.59
C HIS A 157 -6.41 12.39 -3.35
N TRP A 158 -6.16 11.71 -2.24
CA TRP A 158 -4.86 11.22 -1.84
C TRP A 158 -4.88 9.70 -1.79
N GLY A 159 -4.10 9.05 -2.65
CA GLY A 159 -4.00 7.60 -2.74
C GLY A 159 -2.70 7.05 -2.18
N LEU A 160 -2.69 5.76 -1.86
CA LEU A 160 -1.51 5.00 -1.48
C LEU A 160 -1.53 3.64 -2.19
N LEU A 161 -0.38 3.25 -2.75
CA LEU A 161 -0.19 1.99 -3.44
C LEU A 161 1.11 1.31 -3.02
N ARG A 162 1.12 -0.02 -3.08
CA ARG A 162 2.33 -0.85 -3.19
C ARG A 162 2.21 -1.68 -4.46
N GLY A 163 3.06 -1.43 -5.45
CA GLY A 163 2.88 -1.99 -6.79
C GLY A 163 1.51 -1.60 -7.36
N GLU A 164 0.66 -2.58 -7.65
CA GLU A 164 -0.72 -2.38 -8.14
C GLU A 164 -1.78 -2.41 -7.02
N THR A 165 -1.38 -2.73 -5.79
CA THR A 165 -2.30 -2.87 -4.65
C THR A 165 -2.52 -1.52 -3.99
N TYR A 166 -3.77 -1.06 -3.98
CA TYR A 166 -4.17 0.12 -3.23
C TYR A 166 -4.29 -0.18 -1.73
N LEU A 167 -3.89 0.78 -0.91
CA LEU A 167 -3.85 0.69 0.55
C LEU A 167 -4.50 1.94 1.16
N ASP A 168 -4.87 1.88 2.44
CA ASP A 168 -5.39 3.06 3.15
C ASP A 168 -4.26 4.10 3.33
N PRO A 169 -4.33 5.29 2.69
CA PRO A 169 -3.31 6.32 2.82
C PRO A 169 -3.20 6.90 4.24
N LEU A 170 -4.24 6.81 5.08
CA LEU A 170 -4.17 7.27 6.46
C LEU A 170 -3.23 6.42 7.31
N SER A 171 -2.95 5.17 6.90
CA SER A 171 -2.00 4.29 7.58
C SER A 171 -0.54 4.76 7.52
N LEU A 172 -0.21 5.67 6.58
CA LEU A 172 1.11 6.34 6.57
C LEU A 172 1.28 7.33 7.71
N LEU A 173 0.20 7.85 8.28
CA LEU A 173 0.28 8.89 9.29
C LEU A 173 0.42 8.28 10.69
N PRO A 174 1.39 8.71 11.49
CA PRO A 174 1.50 8.29 12.88
C PRO A 174 0.31 8.77 13.71
N PRO A 175 -0.02 8.08 14.82
CA PRO A 175 -1.20 8.38 15.62
C PRO A 175 -1.31 9.85 16.06
N TRP A 176 -0.20 10.53 16.32
CA TRP A 176 -0.21 11.93 16.76
C TRP A 176 -0.61 12.92 15.65
N LEU A 177 -0.56 12.55 14.37
CA LEU A 177 -1.13 13.33 13.26
C LEU A 177 -2.63 13.03 13.05
N LEU A 178 -3.06 11.83 13.41
CA LEU A 178 -4.44 11.35 13.25
C LEU A 178 -5.35 11.72 14.43
N HIS A 179 -4.79 11.93 15.62
CA HIS A 179 -5.55 12.28 16.81
C HIS A 179 -5.23 13.72 17.20
N ARG A 180 -6.25 14.49 17.61
CA ARG A 180 -5.96 15.71 18.37
C ARG A 180 -5.28 15.24 19.65
N GLY A 181 -4.22 15.93 20.08
CA GLY A 181 -3.51 15.60 21.32
C GLY A 181 -4.50 15.41 22.49
N PRO A 182 -4.09 14.73 23.56
CA PRO A 182 -5.01 14.38 24.65
C PRO A 182 -5.82 15.60 25.06
N SER A 183 -7.15 15.47 25.11
CA SER A 183 -8.03 16.52 25.61
C SER A 183 -7.55 16.90 27.01
N ARG A 184 -6.91 18.06 27.14
CA ARG A 184 -6.55 18.62 28.45
C ARG A 184 -7.72 19.47 28.90
N LEU A 185 -8.45 19.00 29.91
CA LEU A 185 -9.46 19.82 30.56
C LEU A 185 -8.78 21.03 31.18
N LEU A 186 -9.30 22.22 30.92
CA LEU A 186 -8.92 23.42 31.66
C LEU A 186 -9.35 23.21 33.13
N PRO A 187 -8.52 23.57 34.13
CA PRO A 187 -8.98 23.58 35.51
C PRO A 187 -10.25 24.41 35.63
N VAL A 188 -11.32 23.83 36.18
CA VAL A 188 -12.54 24.58 36.45
C VAL A 188 -12.29 25.42 37.69
N LEU A 189 -12.05 26.72 37.50
CA LEU A 189 -11.88 27.66 38.59
C LEU A 189 -13.27 27.94 39.21
N GLY A 190 -13.38 27.83 40.54
CA GLY A 190 -14.57 28.27 41.28
C GLY A 190 -15.66 27.23 41.52
N VAL A 191 -15.38 25.93 41.39
CA VAL A 191 -16.31 24.89 41.88
C VAL A 191 -16.12 24.75 43.40
N PRO A 192 -17.16 24.98 44.23
CA PRO A 192 -17.09 24.73 45.67
C PRO A 192 -16.84 23.24 45.92
N LEU A 193 -15.88 22.92 46.80
CA LEU A 193 -15.68 21.54 47.24
C LEU A 193 -16.86 21.09 48.12
N PRO A 194 -17.31 19.83 47.98
CA PRO A 194 -18.42 19.30 48.78
C PRO A 194 -18.11 19.20 50.27
#